data_AF-A0A5R2N2T9-F1
#
_entry.id   AF-A0A5R2N2T9-F1
#
_cell.length_a   1.000
_cell.length_b   1.000
_cell.length_c   1.000
_cell.angle_alpha   90.00
_cell.angle_beta   90.00
_cell.angle_gamma   90.00
#
_symmetry.space_group_name_H-M   'P 1'
#
loop_
_entity.id
_entity.type
_entity.pdbx_description
1 polymer ?
#
loop_
_entity_poly.entity_id
_entity_poly.type
_entity_poly.pdbx_seq_one_letter_code
_entity_poly.pdbx_strand_id
1 'polypeptide(L)'
;GHIGSKIAATLASTGTPAFFVHPAEANHGDLGMIAKDDAIIAISWSGESKEMMGIVAYSRRFSIPLIAVTSGETSALARAADVVLLLPRTPEACPHGLAPTTSTLLQLVVGDALAIALLEARGFTPDHFRTFHPGGQLGANLTMVSEIMRVGDPLPLAG
;
A
#
# COMPACT_ATOMS: atom_id res chain seq x y z
N GLY A 1 -1.19 -6.23 -10.12
CA GLY A 1 -0.70 -7.30 -9.24
C GLY A 1 -1.42 -7.21 -7.91
N HIS A 2 -2.10 -8.29 -7.49
CA HIS A 2 -3.05 -8.25 -6.36
C HIS A 2 -2.46 -7.76 -5.04
N ILE A 3 -1.24 -8.20 -4.69
CA ILE A 3 -0.59 -7.80 -3.43
C ILE A 3 -0.27 -6.31 -3.40
N GLY A 4 0.30 -5.76 -4.47
CA GLY A 4 0.56 -4.32 -4.58
C GLY A 4 -0.72 -3.48 -4.48
N SER A 5 -1.80 -3.91 -5.13
CA SER A 5 -3.11 -3.24 -5.02
C SER A 5 -3.68 -3.27 -3.61
N LYS A 6 -3.57 -4.39 -2.89
CA LYS A 6 -4.00 -4.51 -1.48
C LYS A 6 -3.20 -3.56 -0.58
N ILE A 7 -1.88 -3.53 -0.74
CA ILE A 7 -0.99 -2.67 0.05
C ILE A 7 -1.32 -1.19 -0.19
N ALA A 8 -1.48 -0.77 -1.45
CA ALA A 8 -1.89 0.59 -1.78
C ALA A 8 -3.23 0.96 -1.13
N ALA A 9 -4.23 0.07 -1.19
CA ALA A 9 -5.51 0.29 -0.53
C ALA A 9 -5.37 0.41 1.01
N THR A 10 -4.51 -0.41 1.62
CA THR A 10 -4.27 -0.38 3.08
C THR A 10 -3.60 0.93 3.50
N LEU A 11 -2.56 1.35 2.78
CA LEU A 11 -1.91 2.65 3.00
C LEU A 11 -2.91 3.80 2.88
N ALA A 12 -3.70 3.83 1.81
CA ALA A 12 -4.70 4.88 1.59
C ALA A 12 -5.76 4.91 2.71
N SER A 13 -6.26 3.74 3.13
CA SER A 13 -7.22 3.64 4.25
C SER A 13 -6.64 4.07 5.60
N THR A 14 -5.32 4.04 5.75
CA THR A 14 -4.63 4.38 6.99
C THR A 14 -3.95 5.74 6.93
N GLY A 15 -4.39 6.60 6.01
CA GLY A 15 -3.99 8.01 5.94
C GLY A 15 -2.66 8.26 5.22
N THR A 16 -2.15 7.29 4.46
CA THR A 16 -1.02 7.46 3.55
C THR A 16 -1.50 7.35 2.11
N PRO A 17 -1.64 8.46 1.36
CA PRO A 17 -2.05 8.43 -0.04
C PRO A 17 -1.18 7.46 -0.85
N ALA A 18 -1.81 6.50 -1.51
CA ALA A 18 -1.14 5.47 -2.29
C ALA A 18 -2.06 4.94 -3.38
N PHE A 19 -1.47 4.54 -4.51
CA PHE A 19 -2.17 3.89 -5.62
C PHE A 19 -1.25 2.84 -6.24
N PHE A 20 -1.83 1.92 -7.01
CA PHE A 20 -1.10 0.84 -7.66
C PHE A 20 -0.82 1.19 -9.12
N VAL A 21 0.43 1.07 -9.55
CA VAL A 21 0.86 1.14 -10.96
C VAL A 21 1.21 -0.25 -11.44
N HIS A 22 0.62 -0.69 -12.56
CA HIS A 22 0.93 -2.00 -13.12
C HIS A 22 2.27 -1.96 -13.89
N PRO A 23 3.28 -2.79 -13.53
CA PRO A 23 4.61 -2.72 -14.17
C PRO A 23 4.60 -2.88 -15.69
N ALA A 24 3.71 -3.72 -16.22
CA ALA A 24 3.57 -3.89 -17.67
C ALA A 24 3.01 -2.63 -18.36
N GLU A 25 2.08 -1.92 -17.73
CA GLU A 25 1.43 -0.73 -18.29
C GLU A 25 2.24 0.55 -18.04
N ALA A 26 3.15 0.55 -17.07
CA ALA A 26 4.03 1.67 -16.73
C ALA A 26 4.73 2.24 -17.98
N ASN A 27 5.32 1.37 -18.80
CA ASN A 27 6.03 1.78 -20.02
C ASN A 27 5.09 2.26 -21.15
N HIS A 28 3.78 2.14 -20.96
CA HIS A 28 2.74 2.52 -21.92
C HIS A 28 1.91 3.73 -21.46
N GLY A 29 2.40 4.48 -20.48
CA GLY A 29 1.82 5.78 -20.08
C GLY A 29 1.65 5.96 -18.58
N ASP A 30 1.47 4.86 -17.84
CA ASP A 30 1.17 4.92 -16.40
C ASP A 30 2.34 5.45 -15.56
N LEU A 31 3.57 5.51 -16.09
CA LEU A 31 4.67 6.25 -15.44
C LEU A 31 4.32 7.72 -15.18
N GLY A 32 3.42 8.31 -15.98
CA GLY A 32 2.92 9.67 -15.77
C GLY A 32 2.08 9.84 -14.51
N MET A 33 1.64 8.74 -13.87
CA MET A 33 0.96 8.79 -12.58
C MET A 33 1.91 9.08 -11.43
N ILE A 34 3.21 8.81 -11.59
CA ILE A 34 4.22 8.96 -10.53
C ILE A 34 4.78 10.39 -10.55
N ALA A 35 4.54 11.13 -9.48
CA ALA A 35 5.05 12.48 -9.28
C ALA A 35 6.47 12.47 -8.66
N LYS A 36 7.13 13.64 -8.67
CA LYS A 36 8.52 13.78 -8.17
C LYS A 36 8.63 13.70 -6.65
N ASP A 37 7.55 14.02 -5.96
CA ASP A 37 7.40 14.00 -4.50
C ASP A 37 6.85 12.66 -3.99
N ASP A 38 6.55 11.72 -4.89
CA ASP A 38 6.17 10.36 -4.52
C ASP A 38 7.38 9.53 -4.04
N ALA A 39 7.08 8.39 -3.43
CA ALA A 39 8.02 7.30 -3.23
C ALA A 39 7.46 6.01 -3.85
N ILE A 40 8.34 5.20 -4.43
CA ILE A 40 7.96 3.95 -5.10
C ILE A 40 8.26 2.77 -4.18
N ILE A 41 7.25 1.94 -3.91
CA ILE A 41 7.43 0.61 -3.32
C ILE A 41 7.35 -0.42 -4.45
N ALA A 42 8.50 -0.94 -4.86
CA ALA A 42 8.60 -1.96 -5.89
C ALA A 42 8.63 -3.36 -5.27
N ILE A 43 7.68 -4.21 -5.66
CA ILE A 43 7.52 -5.56 -5.11
C ILE A 43 7.89 -6.58 -6.18
N SER A 44 8.93 -7.38 -5.93
CA SER A 44 9.32 -8.49 -6.80
C SER A 44 10.06 -9.55 -5.99
N TRP A 45 9.60 -10.80 -6.00
CA TRP A 45 10.21 -11.85 -5.20
C TRP A 45 11.68 -12.11 -5.58
N SER A 46 11.96 -12.26 -6.88
CA SER A 46 13.32 -12.45 -7.39
C SER A 46 14.11 -11.15 -7.48
N GLY A 47 13.42 -10.01 -7.69
CA GLY A 47 14.04 -8.72 -7.99
C GLY A 47 14.60 -8.60 -9.41
N GLU A 48 14.27 -9.56 -10.30
CA GLU A 48 14.81 -9.67 -11.67
C GLU A 48 13.72 -9.52 -12.76
N SER A 49 12.51 -9.08 -12.39
CA SER A 49 11.39 -8.92 -13.33
C SER A 49 11.69 -7.84 -14.36
N LYS A 50 11.66 -8.18 -15.66
CA LYS A 50 11.98 -7.25 -16.75
C LYS A 50 11.01 -6.08 -16.82
N GLU A 51 9.75 -6.32 -16.49
CA GLU A 51 8.68 -5.32 -16.44
C GLU A 51 8.98 -4.21 -15.42
N MET A 52 9.80 -4.51 -14.39
CA MET A 52 10.18 -3.53 -13.36
C MET A 52 11.26 -2.55 -13.83
N MET A 53 12.01 -2.88 -14.89
CA MET A 53 13.15 -2.08 -15.34
C MET A 53 12.77 -0.66 -15.76
N GLY A 54 11.58 -0.49 -16.35
CA GLY A 54 11.05 0.83 -16.72
C GLY A 54 10.81 1.72 -15.51
N ILE A 55 10.19 1.16 -14.46
CA ILE A 55 9.95 1.86 -13.19
C ILE A 55 11.27 2.22 -12.51
N VAL A 56 12.24 1.29 -12.47
CA VAL A 56 13.56 1.54 -11.91
C VAL A 56 14.25 2.68 -12.66
N ALA A 57 14.29 2.63 -13.99
CA ALA A 57 14.91 3.67 -14.80
C ALA A 57 14.24 5.05 -14.59
N TYR A 58 12.91 5.08 -14.52
CA TYR A 58 12.15 6.29 -14.24
C TYR A 58 12.48 6.86 -12.85
N SER A 59 12.46 6.01 -11.82
CA SER A 59 12.86 6.37 -10.46
C SER A 59 14.25 7.02 -10.43
N ARG A 60 15.26 6.35 -10.99
CA ARG A 60 16.64 6.85 -10.99
C ARG A 60 16.76 8.16 -11.76
N ARG A 61 16.13 8.26 -12.93
CA ARG A 61 16.16 9.47 -13.77
C ARG A 61 15.61 10.70 -13.06
N PHE A 62 14.54 10.54 -12.29
CA PHE A 62 13.86 11.64 -11.61
C PHE A 62 14.17 11.75 -10.12
N SER A 63 15.12 10.95 -9.62
CA SER A 63 15.50 10.90 -8.20
C SER A 63 14.31 10.63 -7.27
N ILE A 64 13.36 9.82 -7.74
CA ILE A 64 12.19 9.40 -6.95
C ILE A 64 12.63 8.26 -6.04
N PRO A 65 12.47 8.36 -4.70
CA PRO A 65 12.86 7.31 -3.77
C PRO A 65 12.29 5.94 -4.15
N LEU A 66 13.13 4.91 -4.10
CA LEU A 66 12.78 3.53 -4.44
C LEU A 66 13.03 2.61 -3.25
N ILE A 67 11.97 1.99 -2.78
CA ILE A 67 11.98 0.94 -1.77
C ILE A 67 11.74 -0.39 -2.48
N ALA A 68 12.66 -1.34 -2.33
CA ALA A 68 12.51 -2.69 -2.86
C ALA A 68 12.00 -3.66 -1.79
N VAL A 69 10.93 -4.40 -2.08
CA VAL A 69 10.48 -5.55 -1.29
C VAL A 69 10.78 -6.82 -2.09
N THR A 70 11.81 -7.56 -1.69
CA THR A 70 12.36 -8.68 -2.47
C THR A 70 13.09 -9.71 -1.61
N SER A 71 13.24 -10.94 -2.10
CA SER A 71 14.13 -11.97 -1.50
C SER A 71 15.49 -12.07 -2.20
N GLY A 72 15.67 -11.31 -3.30
CA GLY A 72 16.91 -11.23 -4.05
C GLY A 72 17.81 -10.13 -3.52
N GLU A 73 18.59 -10.42 -2.48
CA GLU A 73 19.53 -9.46 -1.84
C GLU A 73 20.47 -8.78 -2.84
N THR A 74 21.01 -9.57 -3.78
CA THR A 74 21.90 -9.08 -4.84
C THR A 74 21.17 -8.97 -6.18
N SER A 75 19.86 -8.74 -6.18
CA SER A 75 19.09 -8.62 -7.43
C SER A 75 19.28 -7.26 -8.11
N ALA A 76 18.91 -7.16 -9.39
CA ALA A 76 18.87 -5.89 -10.11
C ALA A 76 18.02 -4.84 -9.38
N LEU A 77 16.83 -5.22 -8.89
CA LEU A 77 15.98 -4.32 -8.13
C LEU A 77 16.63 -3.88 -6.81
N ALA A 78 17.18 -4.82 -6.03
CA ALA A 78 17.80 -4.51 -4.75
C ALA A 78 19.00 -3.56 -4.90
N ARG A 79 19.86 -3.79 -5.91
CA ARG A 79 21.00 -2.90 -6.19
C ARG A 79 20.57 -1.49 -6.60
N ALA A 80 19.41 -1.37 -7.25
CA ALA A 80 18.92 -0.09 -7.74
C ALA A 80 18.15 0.70 -6.70
N ALA A 81 17.66 0.07 -5.62
CA ALA A 81 16.83 0.70 -4.61
C ALA A 81 17.64 1.51 -3.58
N ASP A 82 17.01 2.53 -3.00
CA ASP A 82 17.57 3.33 -1.91
C ASP A 82 17.41 2.61 -0.57
N VAL A 83 16.32 1.85 -0.42
CA VAL A 83 16.05 1.01 0.76
C VAL A 83 15.62 -0.37 0.28
N VAL A 84 16.22 -1.42 0.86
CA VAL A 84 15.84 -2.81 0.60
C VAL A 84 15.18 -3.39 1.84
N LEU A 85 13.90 -3.73 1.72
CA LEU A 85 13.17 -4.57 2.67
C LEU A 85 13.35 -6.02 2.23
N LEU A 86 14.45 -6.61 2.68
CA LEU A 86 14.85 -7.97 2.32
C LEU A 86 13.95 -9.00 3.01
N LEU A 87 13.29 -9.82 2.21
CA LEU A 87 12.49 -10.95 2.65
C LEU A 87 13.34 -12.20 2.79
N PRO A 88 13.12 -13.02 3.84
CA PRO A 88 13.79 -14.31 3.94
C PRO A 88 13.33 -15.23 2.80
N ARG A 89 14.28 -16.02 2.27
CA ARG A 89 13.93 -17.08 1.32
C ARG A 89 13.23 -18.20 2.06
N THR A 90 11.95 -18.38 1.77
CA THR A 90 11.11 -19.40 2.39
C THR A 90 10.47 -20.26 1.31
N PRO A 91 10.38 -21.60 1.50
CA PRO A 91 9.68 -22.47 0.56
C PRO A 91 8.23 -22.05 0.33
N GLU A 92 7.78 -22.21 -0.91
CA GLU A 92 6.35 -22.08 -1.22
C GLU A 92 5.59 -23.25 -0.61
N ALA A 93 4.35 -23.00 -0.17
CA ALA A 93 3.43 -24.05 0.25
C ALA A 93 3.02 -24.95 -0.94
N CYS A 94 3.16 -24.46 -2.17
CA CYS A 94 3.02 -25.26 -3.38
C CYS A 94 4.02 -26.43 -3.37
N PRO A 95 3.57 -27.70 -3.50
CA PRO A 95 4.46 -28.86 -3.47
C PRO A 95 5.56 -28.87 -4.53
N HIS A 96 5.36 -28.13 -5.62
CA HIS A 96 6.31 -28.02 -6.72
C HIS A 96 7.17 -26.75 -6.66
N GLY A 97 6.93 -25.86 -5.69
CA GLY A 97 7.66 -24.59 -5.57
C GLY A 97 7.38 -23.56 -6.67
N LEU A 98 6.36 -23.79 -7.51
CA LEU A 98 6.10 -22.97 -8.70
C LEU A 98 5.11 -21.83 -8.44
N ALA A 99 4.06 -22.11 -7.67
CA ALA A 99 3.00 -21.15 -7.42
C ALA A 99 3.38 -20.24 -6.24
N PRO A 100 3.33 -18.90 -6.42
CA PRO A 100 3.52 -17.96 -5.32
C PRO A 100 2.43 -18.13 -4.26
N THR A 101 2.82 -18.46 -3.04
CA THR A 101 1.94 -18.73 -1.90
C THR A 101 2.51 -18.09 -0.63
N THR A 102 3.60 -18.64 -0.10
CA THR A 102 4.31 -18.08 1.06
C THR A 102 4.93 -16.74 0.71
N SER A 103 5.51 -16.60 -0.47
CA SER A 103 6.15 -15.35 -0.92
C SER A 103 5.19 -14.17 -0.98
N THR A 104 3.97 -14.38 -1.48
CA THR A 104 2.95 -13.32 -1.59
C THR A 104 2.42 -12.92 -0.22
N LEU A 105 2.30 -13.85 0.73
CA LEU A 105 1.96 -13.54 2.12
C LEU A 105 3.07 -12.75 2.82
N LEU A 106 4.34 -13.09 2.62
CA LEU A 106 5.46 -12.34 3.19
C LEU A 106 5.48 -10.89 2.66
N GLN A 107 5.26 -10.71 1.36
CA GLN A 107 5.15 -9.37 0.75
C GLN A 107 3.96 -8.59 1.34
N LEU A 108 2.81 -9.24 1.53
CA LEU A 108 1.63 -8.62 2.11
C LEU A 108 1.87 -8.18 3.57
N VAL A 109 2.48 -9.05 4.37
CA VAL A 109 2.83 -8.76 5.78
C VAL A 109 3.75 -7.55 5.89
N VAL A 110 4.75 -7.43 5.03
CA VAL A 110 5.61 -6.23 5.00
C VAL A 110 4.82 -4.99 4.65
N GLY A 111 3.92 -5.05 3.67
CA GLY A 111 3.07 -3.92 3.32
C GLY A 111 2.14 -3.48 4.46
N ASP A 112 1.56 -4.43 5.18
CA ASP A 112 0.71 -4.13 6.34
C ASP A 112 1.52 -3.56 7.50
N ALA A 113 2.71 -4.11 7.77
CA ALA A 113 3.62 -3.57 8.78
C ALA A 113 4.03 -2.12 8.46
N LEU A 114 4.34 -1.81 7.19
CA LEU A 114 4.63 -0.44 6.76
C LEU A 114 3.43 0.49 6.96
N ALA A 115 2.23 0.03 6.62
CA ALA A 115 1.02 0.84 6.80
C ALA A 115 0.77 1.17 8.27
N ILE A 116 0.92 0.19 9.18
CA ILE A 116 0.76 0.41 10.62
C ILE A 116 1.87 1.30 11.18
N ALA A 117 3.13 1.11 10.76
CA ALA A 117 4.22 1.97 11.20
C ALA A 117 4.00 3.44 10.78
N LEU A 118 3.50 3.67 9.56
CA LEU A 118 3.16 5.01 9.08
C LEU A 118 1.93 5.59 9.76
N LEU A 119 0.91 4.77 10.02
CA LEU A 119 -0.29 5.13 10.79
C LEU A 119 0.12 5.66 12.17
N GLU A 120 0.97 4.92 12.89
CA GLU A 120 1.48 5.31 14.21
C GLU A 120 2.34 6.57 14.14
N ALA A 121 3.29 6.63 13.20
CA ALA A 121 4.19 7.78 13.04
C ALA A 121 3.43 9.09 12.71
N ARG A 122 2.26 8.99 12.06
CA ARG A 122 1.39 10.14 11.74
C ARG A 122 0.40 10.49 12.85
N GLY A 123 0.36 9.73 13.94
CA GLY A 123 -0.65 9.91 14.99
C GLY A 123 -2.07 9.72 14.46
N PHE A 124 -2.27 8.78 13.54
CA PHE A 124 -3.57 8.54 12.92
C PHE A 124 -4.59 8.06 13.96
N THR A 125 -5.76 8.70 14.00
CA THR A 125 -6.78 8.47 15.03
C THR A 125 -8.02 7.77 14.44
N PRO A 126 -8.91 7.23 15.28
CA PRO A 126 -10.21 6.74 14.84
C PRO A 126 -11.02 7.80 14.07
N ASP A 127 -10.93 9.07 14.46
CA ASP A 127 -11.63 10.16 13.75
C ASP A 127 -11.09 10.36 12.34
N HIS A 128 -9.78 10.24 12.12
CA HIS A 128 -9.20 10.22 10.77
C HIS A 128 -9.72 9.02 9.98
N PHE A 129 -9.85 7.84 10.60
CA PHE A 129 -10.42 6.67 9.95
C PHE A 129 -11.85 6.93 9.45
N ARG A 130 -12.67 7.59 10.27
CA ARG A 130 -14.04 8.00 9.91
C ARG A 130 -14.06 8.92 8.68
N THR A 131 -13.15 9.90 8.61
CA THR A 131 -13.01 10.80 7.46
C THR A 131 -12.72 10.04 6.16
N PHE A 132 -11.89 9.00 6.21
CA PHE A 132 -11.56 8.19 5.02
C PHE A 132 -12.59 7.09 4.70
N HIS A 133 -13.52 6.80 5.62
CA HIS A 133 -14.52 5.72 5.48
C HIS A 133 -15.95 6.15 5.85
N PRO A 134 -16.52 7.20 5.22
CA PRO A 134 -17.81 7.74 5.63
C PRO A 134 -18.99 6.77 5.42
N GLY A 135 -18.86 5.79 4.52
CA GLY A 135 -19.91 4.80 4.22
C GLY A 135 -19.71 3.41 4.83
N GLY A 136 -18.62 3.20 5.58
CA GLY A 136 -18.29 1.89 6.15
C GLY A 136 -18.90 1.68 7.54
N GLN A 137 -19.19 0.42 7.90
CA GLN A 137 -19.75 0.08 9.22
C GLN A 137 -18.85 0.55 10.38
N LEU A 138 -17.53 0.50 10.21
CA LEU A 138 -16.57 1.01 11.19
C LEU A 138 -16.62 2.54 11.32
N GLY A 139 -16.74 3.27 10.22
CA GLY A 139 -16.92 4.73 10.26
C GLY A 139 -18.26 5.11 10.90
N ALA A 140 -19.32 4.36 10.61
CA ALA A 140 -20.64 4.53 11.24
C ALA A 140 -20.63 4.27 12.76
N ASN A 141 -19.83 3.29 13.23
CA ASN A 141 -19.65 3.03 14.66
C ASN A 141 -18.90 4.16 15.39
N LEU A 142 -18.22 5.05 14.65
CA LEU A 142 -17.52 6.22 15.17
C LEU A 142 -18.33 7.52 15.00
N THR A 143 -19.59 7.44 14.56
CA THR A 143 -20.50 8.58 14.48
C THR A 143 -20.97 8.97 15.88
N MET A 144 -20.89 10.25 16.23
CA MET A 144 -21.35 10.72 17.53
C MET A 144 -22.87 10.79 17.57
N VAL A 145 -23.48 10.47 18.72
CA VAL A 145 -24.95 10.56 18.90
C VAL A 145 -25.46 11.96 18.57
N SER A 146 -24.72 13.01 18.93
CA SER A 146 -25.06 14.40 18.62
C SER A 146 -25.16 14.69 17.12
N GLU A 147 -24.49 13.92 16.26
CA GLU A 147 -24.50 14.11 14.80
C GLU A 147 -25.75 13.48 14.14
N ILE A 148 -26.45 12.58 14.84
CA ILE A 148 -27.65 11.87 14.32
C ILE A 148 -28.92 12.14 15.15
N MET A 149 -28.78 12.72 16.34
CA MET A 149 -29.88 13.08 17.21
C MET A 149 -30.69 14.21 16.57
N ARG A 150 -32.01 14.02 16.43
CA ARG A 150 -32.91 15.11 16.05
C ARG A 150 -32.91 16.17 17.15
N VAL A 151 -32.82 17.43 16.77
CA VAL A 151 -32.86 18.59 17.69
C VAL A 151 -33.89 19.61 17.20
N GLY A 152 -34.44 20.41 18.12
CA GLY A 152 -35.44 21.44 17.81
C GLY A 152 -36.81 20.87 17.43
N ASP A 153 -37.54 21.57 16.55
CA ASP A 153 -38.89 21.25 16.10
C ASP A 153 -39.16 19.79 15.65
N PRO A 154 -38.23 19.04 15.05
CA PRO A 154 -38.44 17.62 14.72
C PRO A 154 -38.36 16.66 15.92
N LEU A 155 -38.15 17.16 17.14
CA LEU A 155 -38.25 16.35 18.37
C LEU A 155 -39.73 16.05 18.68
N PRO A 156 -40.15 14.78 18.74
CA PRO A 156 -41.50 14.45 19.16
C PRO A 156 -41.62 14.70 20.66
N LEU A 157 -42.30 15.78 21.03
CA LEU A 157 -42.66 16.07 22.41
C LEU A 157 -44.04 15.46 22.70
N ALA A 158 -44.18 14.76 23.83
CA ALA A 158 -45.48 14.31 24.30
C ALA A 158 -46.20 15.51 24.95
N GLY A 159 -47.36 15.86 24.40
CA GLY A 159 -48.31 16.82 25.00
C GLY A 159 -49.32 16.13 25.90
#